data_AF-A0A444YQT1-F1
#
_entry.id   AF-A0A444YQT1-F1
#
_cell.length_a   1.000
_cell.length_b   1.000
_cell.length_c   1.000
_cell.angle_alpha   90.00
_cell.angle_beta   90.00
_cell.angle_gamma   90.00
#
_symmetry.space_group_name_H-M   'P 1'
#
loop_
_entity.id
_entity.type
_entity.pdbx_description
1 polymer ?
#
loop_
_entity_poly.entity_id
_entity_poly.type
_entity_poly.pdbx_seq_one_letter_code
_entity_poly.pdbx_strand_id
1 'polypeptide(L)'
;MVSSSAPATAAAAITFGFKNLIETFTVDVHRAENRPLNVPLIAPFTIASSRLEMVENVAVRIELSNGSVGWGEAPILPFVTVEDQKTAMAKASEACAFLRRCPSLTLGSMLEDIVAILPGHEFASVSDIQLNSSSSSSY
;
A
#
# COMPACT_ATOMS: atom_id res chain seq x y z
N MET A 1 4.14 -44.75 39.46
CA MET A 1 4.15 -44.42 38.02
C MET A 1 4.69 -43.00 37.89
N VAL A 2 5.92 -42.85 37.39
CA VAL A 2 6.53 -41.53 37.15
C VAL A 2 6.15 -41.13 35.73
N SER A 3 5.37 -40.06 35.60
CA SER A 3 4.91 -39.55 34.30
C SER A 3 5.96 -38.60 33.75
N SER A 4 6.68 -38.99 32.69
CA SER A 4 7.61 -38.12 31.98
C SER A 4 6.84 -37.28 30.95
N SER A 5 6.78 -35.96 31.12
CA SER A 5 6.34 -35.05 30.05
C SER A 5 7.51 -34.75 29.13
N ALA A 6 7.41 -35.15 27.86
CA ALA A 6 8.37 -34.74 26.83
C ALA A 6 8.22 -33.22 26.55
N PRO A 7 9.33 -32.49 26.32
CA PRO A 7 9.23 -31.08 25.96
C PRO A 7 8.63 -30.96 24.55
N ALA A 8 7.66 -30.05 24.41
CA ALA A 8 7.15 -29.66 23.10
C ALA A 8 8.27 -28.97 22.32
N THR A 9 8.67 -29.54 21.19
CA THR A 9 9.59 -28.90 20.24
C THR A 9 8.95 -27.60 19.75
N ALA A 10 9.43 -26.46 20.24
CA ALA A 10 9.06 -25.17 19.72
C ALA A 10 9.44 -25.12 18.23
N ALA A 11 8.44 -24.97 17.36
CA ALA A 11 8.66 -24.79 15.94
C ALA A 11 9.60 -23.58 15.74
N ALA A 12 10.72 -23.80 15.06
CA ALA A 12 11.68 -22.75 14.77
C ALA A 12 10.97 -21.60 14.05
N ALA A 13 11.14 -20.38 14.55
CA ALA A 13 10.64 -19.20 13.88
C ALA A 13 11.31 -19.12 12.50
N ILE A 14 10.52 -19.36 11.46
CA ILE A 14 10.94 -19.12 10.08
C ILE A 14 11.08 -17.60 9.92
N THR A 15 12.32 -17.11 10.02
CA THR A 15 12.66 -15.75 9.57
C THR A 15 12.60 -15.73 8.06
N PHE A 16 11.38 -15.64 7.53
CA PHE A 16 11.13 -15.57 6.12
C PHE A 16 11.31 -14.13 5.65
N GLY A 17 12.44 -13.85 5.01
CA GLY A 17 12.78 -12.50 4.54
C GLY A 17 11.90 -12.06 3.37
N PHE A 18 11.71 -10.73 3.24
CA PHE A 18 10.88 -10.13 2.20
C PHE A 18 11.28 -10.51 0.77
N LYS A 19 12.59 -10.66 0.51
CA LYS A 19 13.08 -11.12 -0.80
C LYS A 19 12.57 -12.53 -1.15
N ASN A 20 12.66 -13.47 -0.21
CA ASN A 20 12.13 -14.82 -0.41
C ASN A 20 10.60 -14.79 -0.61
N LEU A 21 9.89 -13.92 0.10
CA LEU A 21 8.45 -13.75 -0.07
C LEU A 21 8.10 -13.30 -1.49
N ILE A 22 8.77 -12.27 -1.99
CA ILE A 22 8.58 -11.76 -3.35
C ILE A 22 8.82 -12.84 -4.41
N GLU A 23 9.84 -13.68 -4.22
CA GLU A 23 10.26 -14.67 -5.22
C GLU A 23 9.45 -15.98 -5.16
N THR A 24 8.94 -16.37 -3.99
CA THR A 24 8.37 -17.72 -3.78
C THR A 24 6.90 -17.74 -3.40
N PHE A 25 6.33 -16.64 -2.91
CA PHE A 25 4.91 -16.59 -2.61
C PHE A 25 4.11 -16.38 -3.90
N THR A 26 3.35 -17.40 -4.27
CA THR A 26 2.41 -17.31 -5.38
C THR A 26 1.11 -16.68 -4.91
N VAL A 27 0.70 -15.63 -5.61
CA VAL A 27 -0.54 -14.91 -5.41
C VAL A 27 -1.54 -15.36 -6.46
N ASP A 28 -2.63 -15.96 -6.01
CA ASP A 28 -3.76 -16.37 -6.82
C ASP A 28 -5.01 -15.64 -6.35
N VAL A 29 -5.49 -14.67 -7.12
CA VAL A 29 -6.55 -13.74 -6.69
C VAL A 29 -7.91 -14.29 -7.05
N HIS A 30 -8.75 -14.49 -6.02
CA HIS A 30 -10.16 -14.87 -6.19
C HIS A 30 -11.05 -13.64 -6.38
N ARG A 31 -10.82 -12.58 -5.61
CA ARG A 31 -11.60 -11.33 -5.67
C ARG A 31 -10.73 -10.13 -5.37
N ALA A 32 -10.91 -9.05 -6.14
CA ALA A 32 -10.30 -7.76 -5.87
C ALA A 32 -11.32 -6.65 -6.15
N GLU A 33 -11.49 -5.75 -5.20
CA GLU A 33 -12.45 -4.65 -5.27
C GLU A 33 -11.95 -3.42 -4.52
N ASN A 34 -12.44 -2.25 -4.93
CA ASN A 34 -12.23 -1.00 -4.23
C ASN A 34 -13.57 -0.34 -3.88
N ARG A 35 -13.54 0.55 -2.89
CA ARG A 35 -14.69 1.37 -2.49
C ARG A 35 -14.24 2.70 -1.88
N PRO A 36 -15.08 3.73 -1.90
CA PRO A 36 -14.85 4.94 -1.13
C PRO A 36 -14.71 4.61 0.36
N LEU A 37 -13.75 5.25 1.02
CA LEU A 37 -13.54 5.23 2.45
C LEU A 37 -13.65 6.66 2.98
N ASN A 38 -14.90 7.09 3.14
CA ASN A 38 -15.24 8.42 3.61
C ASN A 38 -15.46 8.39 5.12
N VAL A 39 -14.61 9.07 5.87
CA VAL A 39 -14.66 9.09 7.34
C VAL A 39 -14.63 10.53 7.85
N PRO A 40 -15.70 11.00 8.53
CA PRO A 40 -15.71 12.33 9.14
C PRO A 40 -14.60 12.46 10.17
N LEU A 41 -13.95 13.61 10.21
CA LEU A 41 -12.97 13.93 11.23
C LEU A 41 -13.68 14.38 12.51
N ILE A 42 -13.11 14.03 13.66
CA ILE A 42 -13.63 14.46 14.98
C ILE A 42 -13.54 15.99 15.11
N ALA A 43 -12.51 16.58 14.53
CA ALA A 43 -12.33 18.01 14.39
C ALA A 43 -11.72 18.29 13.01
N PRO A 44 -11.99 19.46 12.42
CA PRO A 44 -11.47 19.80 11.11
C PRO A 44 -9.94 19.82 11.12
N PHE A 45 -9.35 19.36 10.02
CA PHE A 45 -7.93 19.44 9.77
C PHE A 45 -7.64 20.59 8.80
N THR A 46 -6.77 21.52 9.20
CA THR A 46 -6.43 22.68 8.38
C THR A 46 -5.00 22.55 7.85
N ILE A 47 -4.85 22.66 6.53
CA ILE A 47 -3.54 22.78 5.86
C ILE A 47 -3.58 24.03 5.00
N ALA A 48 -2.61 24.93 5.21
CA ALA A 48 -2.56 26.24 4.55
C ALA A 48 -3.91 26.99 4.68
N SER A 49 -4.53 27.34 3.57
CA SER A 49 -5.84 28.02 3.52
C SER A 49 -7.04 27.06 3.49
N SER A 50 -6.80 25.75 3.49
CA SER A 50 -7.83 24.73 3.26
C SER A 50 -8.23 24.05 4.56
N ARG A 51 -9.51 23.67 4.63
CA ARG A 51 -10.11 22.96 5.77
C ARG A 51 -10.72 21.66 5.29
N LEU A 52 -10.34 20.56 5.92
CA LEU A 52 -10.83 19.22 5.67
C LEU A 52 -11.72 18.81 6.85
N GLU A 53 -12.94 18.35 6.55
CA GLU A 53 -13.90 17.86 7.56
C GLU A 53 -14.04 16.34 7.51
N MET A 54 -13.58 15.72 6.43
CA MET A 54 -13.75 14.30 6.15
C MET A 54 -12.59 13.86 5.26
N VAL A 55 -12.05 12.66 5.50
CA VAL A 55 -11.13 12.04 4.55
C VAL A 55 -11.92 11.37 3.43
N GLU A 56 -11.42 11.46 2.21
CA GLU A 56 -12.02 10.86 1.01
C GLU A 56 -11.09 9.79 0.44
N ASN A 57 -10.72 8.83 1.29
CA ASN A 57 -9.74 7.80 0.95
C ASN A 57 -10.39 6.70 0.09
N VAL A 58 -9.58 5.76 -0.41
CA VAL A 58 -10.07 4.58 -1.12
C VAL A 58 -9.62 3.33 -0.38
N ALA A 59 -10.55 2.45 -0.04
CA ALA A 59 -10.23 1.13 0.51
C ALA A 59 -10.17 0.10 -0.62
N VAL A 60 -9.20 -0.79 -0.56
CA VAL A 60 -9.03 -1.92 -1.48
C VAL A 60 -9.09 -3.22 -0.68
N ARG A 61 -9.87 -4.18 -1.17
CA ARG A 61 -9.96 -5.53 -0.61
C ARG A 61 -9.48 -6.53 -1.64
N ILE A 62 -8.57 -7.40 -1.25
CA ILE A 62 -8.10 -8.53 -2.06
C ILE A 62 -8.35 -9.81 -1.28
N GLU A 63 -8.92 -10.81 -1.95
CA GLU A 63 -9.11 -12.16 -1.44
C GLU A 63 -8.44 -13.14 -2.37
N LEU A 64 -7.60 -14.00 -1.80
CA LEU A 64 -6.88 -15.03 -2.53
C LEU A 64 -7.72 -16.32 -2.58
N SER A 65 -7.42 -17.19 -3.55
CA SER A 65 -8.11 -18.47 -3.72
C SER A 65 -7.97 -19.41 -2.51
N ASN A 66 -6.97 -19.18 -1.66
CA ASN A 66 -6.82 -19.92 -0.39
C ASN A 66 -7.70 -19.37 0.76
N GLY A 67 -8.54 -18.36 0.49
CA GLY A 67 -9.44 -17.72 1.46
C GLY A 67 -8.81 -16.60 2.29
N SER A 68 -7.52 -16.30 2.11
CA SER A 68 -6.87 -15.18 2.80
C SER A 68 -7.39 -13.85 2.28
N VAL A 69 -7.65 -12.89 3.17
CA VAL A 69 -8.17 -11.56 2.82
C VAL A 69 -7.24 -10.47 3.34
N GLY A 70 -6.81 -9.59 2.43
CA GLY A 70 -6.05 -8.39 2.73
C GLY A 70 -6.85 -7.12 2.45
N TRP A 71 -6.63 -6.11 3.29
CA TRP A 71 -7.17 -4.76 3.10
C TRP A 71 -6.02 -3.76 2.98
N GLY A 72 -6.13 -2.88 2.00
CA GLY A 72 -5.21 -1.76 1.78
C GLY A 72 -5.99 -0.46 1.61
N GLU A 73 -5.27 0.65 1.64
CA GLU A 73 -5.84 2.00 1.54
C GLU A 73 -4.98 2.87 0.62
N ALA A 74 -5.64 3.67 -0.22
CA ALA A 74 -5.03 4.80 -0.90
C ALA A 74 -5.54 6.09 -0.21
N PRO A 75 -4.69 6.74 0.61
CA PRO A 75 -5.07 7.97 1.29
C PRO A 75 -5.09 9.13 0.31
N ILE A 76 -6.11 9.98 0.42
CA ILE A 76 -6.28 11.18 -0.39
C ILE A 76 -6.27 12.37 0.54
N LEU A 77 -5.32 13.28 0.30
CA LEU A 77 -5.20 14.51 1.07
C LEU A 77 -5.21 15.68 0.10
N PRO A 78 -6.37 16.34 -0.10
CA PRO A 78 -6.48 17.48 -0.98
C PRO A 78 -5.36 18.48 -0.72
N PHE A 79 -4.81 19.07 -1.78
CA PHE A 79 -3.69 20.04 -1.77
C PHE A 79 -2.30 19.48 -1.44
N VAL A 80 -2.19 18.22 -0.99
CA VAL A 80 -0.91 17.53 -0.78
C VAL A 80 -0.73 16.43 -1.80
N THR A 81 -1.76 15.60 -2.01
CA THR A 81 -1.79 14.61 -3.08
C THR A 81 -2.22 15.27 -4.39
N VAL A 82 -1.66 14.82 -5.51
CA VAL A 82 -2.10 15.27 -6.84
C VAL A 82 -3.42 14.59 -7.21
N GLU A 83 -3.60 13.36 -6.75
CA GLU A 83 -4.81 12.58 -6.97
C GLU A 83 -5.98 13.09 -6.10
N ASP A 84 -7.16 13.11 -6.72
CA ASP A 84 -8.45 13.16 -6.02
C ASP A 84 -9.03 11.75 -5.84
N GLN A 85 -10.08 11.63 -5.02
CA GLN A 85 -10.70 10.32 -4.76
C GLN A 85 -11.21 9.66 -6.05
N LYS A 86 -11.72 10.44 -7.00
CA LYS A 86 -12.25 9.92 -8.27
C LYS A 86 -11.15 9.24 -9.09
N THR A 87 -9.99 9.89 -9.22
CA THR A 87 -8.85 9.37 -9.96
C THR A 87 -8.27 8.14 -9.25
N ALA A 88 -8.15 8.18 -7.92
CA ALA A 88 -7.70 7.04 -7.13
C ALA A 88 -8.65 5.84 -7.25
N MET A 89 -9.97 6.06 -7.21
CA MET A 89 -10.98 5.02 -7.44
C MET A 89 -10.85 4.39 -8.83
N ALA A 90 -10.67 5.21 -9.87
CA ALA A 90 -10.49 4.72 -11.23
C ALA A 90 -9.25 3.84 -11.36
N LYS A 91 -8.12 4.28 -10.83
CA LYS A 91 -6.86 3.51 -10.84
C LYS A 91 -6.90 2.25 -9.99
N ALA A 92 -7.52 2.31 -8.81
CA ALA A 92 -7.77 1.12 -8.01
C ALA A 92 -8.69 0.13 -8.74
N SER A 93 -9.65 0.60 -9.54
CA SER A 93 -10.54 -0.25 -10.34
C SER A 93 -9.81 -0.93 -11.49
N GLU A 94 -8.94 -0.20 -12.20
CA GLU A 94 -8.06 -0.75 -13.23
C GLU A 94 -7.16 -1.86 -12.65
N ALA A 95 -6.50 -1.60 -11.53
CA ALA A 95 -5.65 -2.57 -10.84
C ALA A 95 -6.46 -3.78 -10.35
N CYS A 96 -7.62 -3.59 -9.72
CA CYS A 96 -8.49 -4.70 -9.28
C CYS A 96 -9.02 -5.53 -10.46
N ALA A 97 -9.29 -4.91 -11.60
CA ALA A 97 -9.73 -5.60 -12.81
C ALA A 97 -8.58 -6.40 -13.44
N PHE A 98 -7.36 -5.88 -13.40
CA PHE A 98 -6.15 -6.60 -13.78
C PHE A 98 -5.95 -7.84 -12.89
N LEU A 99 -5.87 -7.65 -11.57
CA LEU A 99 -5.67 -8.71 -10.58
C LEU A 99 -6.62 -9.89 -10.75
N ARG A 100 -7.90 -9.64 -11.04
CA ARG A 100 -8.91 -10.70 -11.27
C ARG A 100 -8.72 -11.49 -12.56
N ARG A 101 -8.00 -10.96 -13.54
CA ARG A 101 -7.74 -11.62 -14.83
C ARG A 101 -6.36 -12.26 -14.90
N CYS A 102 -5.46 -11.87 -14.00
CA CYS A 102 -4.12 -12.42 -13.96
C CYS A 102 -4.14 -13.91 -13.63
N PRO A 103 -3.27 -14.71 -14.26
CA PRO A 103 -2.97 -16.03 -13.74
C PRO A 103 -2.30 -15.90 -12.36
N SER A 104 -2.13 -17.01 -11.66
CA SER A 104 -1.35 -17.02 -10.43
C SER A 104 0.10 -16.62 -10.74
N LEU A 105 0.61 -15.58 -10.07
CA LEU A 105 1.95 -15.02 -10.27
C LEU A 105 2.73 -15.03 -8.96
N THR A 106 4.05 -14.89 -9.02
CA THR A 106 4.82 -14.57 -7.80
C THR A 106 4.42 -13.17 -7.32
N LEU A 107 4.55 -12.91 -6.02
CA LEU A 107 4.28 -11.59 -5.46
C LEU A 107 5.12 -10.50 -6.16
N GLY A 108 6.37 -10.79 -6.49
CA GLY A 108 7.24 -9.85 -7.23
C GLY A 108 6.69 -9.43 -8.58
N SER A 109 6.41 -10.40 -9.45
CA SER A 109 5.90 -10.12 -10.79
C SER A 109 4.53 -9.42 -10.73
N MET A 110 3.67 -9.82 -9.79
CA MET A 110 2.40 -9.14 -9.56
C MET A 110 2.60 -7.66 -9.19
N LEU A 111 3.54 -7.35 -8.28
CA LEU A 111 3.82 -5.98 -7.87
C LEU A 111 4.39 -5.16 -9.03
N GLU A 112 5.28 -5.73 -9.84
CA GLU A 112 5.83 -5.07 -11.05
C GLU A 112 4.71 -4.68 -12.04
N ASP A 113 3.77 -5.58 -12.29
CA ASP A 113 2.66 -5.31 -13.20
C ASP A 113 1.68 -4.27 -12.64
N ILE A 114 1.40 -4.31 -11.32
CA ILE A 114 0.55 -3.30 -10.67
C ILE A 114 1.19 -1.91 -10.75
N VAL A 115 2.51 -1.81 -10.58
CA VAL A 115 3.26 -0.55 -10.69
C VAL A 115 3.10 0.07 -12.09
N ALA A 116 2.96 -0.73 -13.14
CA ALA A 116 2.71 -0.21 -14.49
C ALA A 116 1.29 0.37 -14.68
N ILE A 117 0.33 0.01 -13.82
CA ILE A 117 -1.06 0.48 -13.87
C ILE A 117 -1.25 1.75 -13.02
N LEU A 118 -0.66 1.74 -11.84
CA LEU A 118 -0.76 2.83 -10.88
C LEU A 118 0.18 3.97 -11.27
N PRO A 119 -0.24 5.24 -11.16
CA PRO A 119 0.67 6.36 -11.36
C PRO A 119 1.85 6.23 -10.37
N GLY A 120 3.07 6.31 -10.89
CA GLY A 120 4.29 6.24 -10.08
C GLY A 120 4.64 7.56 -9.39
N HIS A 121 5.85 7.61 -8.82
CA HIS A 121 6.45 8.79 -8.16
C HIS A 121 6.60 10.06 -9.04
N GLU A 122 6.08 10.11 -10.27
CA GLU A 122 6.11 11.31 -11.14
C GLU A 122 5.48 12.55 -10.47
N PHE A 123 4.72 12.36 -9.38
CA PHE A 123 4.09 13.43 -8.60
C PHE A 123 4.58 13.54 -7.14
N ALA A 124 5.50 12.68 -6.71
CA ALA A 124 6.13 12.77 -5.40
C ALA A 124 7.36 13.68 -5.46
N SER A 125 7.20 14.91 -5.96
CA SER A 125 8.27 15.91 -5.91
C SER A 125 8.36 16.49 -4.50
N VAL A 126 9.13 15.84 -3.63
CA VAL A 126 9.84 16.60 -2.60
C VAL A 126 10.87 17.42 -3.38
N SER A 127 10.58 18.70 -3.61
CA SER A 127 11.62 19.63 -4.04
C SER A 127 12.70 19.58 -2.97
N ASP A 128 13.89 19.12 -3.35
CA ASP A 128 15.10 19.23 -2.53
C ASP A 128 15.09 20.64 -1.93
N ILE A 129 14.93 20.73 -0.60
CA ILE A 129 15.18 21.98 0.11
C ILE A 129 16.69 22.17 -0.04
N GLN A 130 17.05 22.96 -1.05
CA GLN A 130 18.42 23.33 -1.32
C GLN A 130 18.90 24.12 -0.10
N LEU A 131 19.59 23.42 0.80
CA LEU A 131 20.26 24.02 1.94
C LEU A 131 21.32 24.96 1.39
N ASN A 132 20.96 26.24 1.42
CA ASN A 132 21.81 27.38 1.13
C ASN A 132 23.09 27.31 1.98
N SER A 133 24.20 26.84 1.42
CA SER A 133 25.53 27.12 1.97
C SER A 133 26.04 28.42 1.37
N SER A 134 25.59 29.53 1.93
CA SER A 134 26.23 30.82 1.74
C SER A 134 27.59 30.83 2.44
N SER A 135 28.59 31.33 1.71
CA SER A 135 29.84 31.97 2.18
C SER A 135 30.86 31.14 2.98
N SER A 136 32.05 30.97 2.41
CA SER A 136 33.15 31.86 2.81
C SER A 136 34.25 31.91 1.74
N SER A 137 34.42 33.10 1.15
CA SER A 137 35.66 33.51 0.49
C SER A 137 36.62 33.97 1.57
N SER A 138 37.87 33.51 1.57
CA SER A 138 38.98 34.17 2.24
C SER A 138 40.32 33.69 1.69
N TYR A 139 40.99 34.64 1.02
CA TYR A 139 42.41 34.82 0.71
C TYR A 139 43.21 33.71 0.03
#